data_AF-A0AAU3P7B7-F1
#
_entry.id   AF-A0AAU3P7B7-F1
#
_cell.length_a   1.000
_cell.length_b   1.000
_cell.length_c   1.000
_cell.angle_alpha   90.00
_cell.angle_beta   90.00
_cell.angle_gamma   90.00
#
_symmetry.space_group_name_H-M   'P 1'
#
loop_
_entity.id
_entity.type
_entity.pdbx_description
1 polymer ?
#
loop_
_entity_poly.entity_id
_entity_poly.type
_entity_poly.pdbx_seq_one_letter_code
_entity_poly.pdbx_strand_id
1 'polypeptide(L)'
;MSGQSAESLAAQARAAEDGAVDEALALVNEARAADGRGAGGAGVPGAAGSGDGRSGRAGSGTGRPGPERGSAERSRRTEPATSTCHTDHPDQPDPTRHSAPSDQRTGSRHQAVSWSAARAVAGRAGRAAAARRGTAAERRVPLDRALGLTLAEPLAALSDLPSFDTSAMDGWVVAGPGPWDVRAEGILAGQDRPEPLSDGEAVQIATGARVPRDATAVIRSEHGRTDDKGRLFALGDVGHGQDIRPRGQECRSGDQLLPAGALVTPAVLGLAAAAGYDELLTVARPRVEVFILGDELLTEGLPREGLIRDALGPMLPAWLRALGAEVTSVRRLGDDPKALLKAVRASDADLIVTTGGTASGPVDHVHPTLSRVDAELLVDGVAVRPGHPMLLARTKEGQHLVGLPGNPLAAVSGLLTLAEPLLRMLAGRPEQEPYTVPLQGAVHGHPHDTRLVPVVVRGEDAVPLRYNGPAMLRGIAAADGLAVVPPGGAKAGREVEILDLPWPWNPAGDDGGDASAERRFT
;
A
#
# COMPACT_ATOMS: atom_id res chain seq x y z
N MET A 1 31.86 -2.81 -57.47
CA MET A 1 31.25 -3.39 -56.26
C MET A 1 31.55 -2.45 -55.12
N SER A 2 30.56 -1.71 -54.67
CA SER A 2 30.66 -0.74 -53.56
C SER A 2 29.42 -0.95 -52.69
N GLY A 3 29.65 -1.40 -51.46
CA GLY A 3 28.62 -1.81 -50.51
C GLY A 3 27.86 -0.61 -49.93
N GLN A 4 26.55 -0.78 -49.77
CA GLN A 4 25.73 0.10 -48.93
C GLN A 4 26.08 -0.15 -47.45
N SER A 5 26.18 0.93 -46.66
CA SER A 5 26.48 0.84 -45.23
C SER A 5 25.32 0.23 -44.44
N ALA A 6 25.64 -0.46 -43.34
CA ALA A 6 24.66 -1.11 -42.47
C ALA A 6 23.59 -0.14 -41.90
N GLU A 7 23.92 1.15 -41.75
CA GLU A 7 22.97 2.19 -41.35
C GLU A 7 21.90 2.47 -42.43
N SER A 8 22.25 2.35 -43.72
CA SER A 8 21.31 2.52 -44.83
C SER A 8 20.28 1.38 -44.88
N LEU A 9 20.69 0.16 -44.53
CA LEU A 9 19.81 -1.00 -44.49
C LEU A 9 18.89 -0.95 -43.25
N ALA A 10 19.39 -0.48 -42.11
CA ALA A 10 18.58 -0.30 -40.91
C ALA A 10 17.53 0.82 -41.06
N ALA A 11 17.86 1.89 -41.78
CA ALA A 11 16.89 2.96 -42.08
C ALA A 11 15.81 2.51 -43.07
N GLN A 12 16.16 1.70 -44.07
CA GLN A 12 15.19 1.12 -45.02
C GLN A 12 14.27 0.08 -44.36
N ALA A 13 14.78 -0.71 -43.40
CA ALA A 13 13.97 -1.64 -42.62
C ALA A 13 12.94 -0.92 -41.73
N ARG A 14 13.35 0.18 -41.06
CA ARG A 14 12.44 1.00 -40.25
C ARG A 14 11.35 1.68 -41.07
N ALA A 15 11.69 2.19 -42.26
CA ALA A 15 10.71 2.80 -43.16
C ALA A 15 9.70 1.79 -43.73
N ALA A 16 10.11 0.52 -43.90
CA ALA A 16 9.22 -0.56 -44.32
C ALA A 16 8.28 -1.04 -43.19
N GLU A 17 8.75 -1.03 -41.93
CA GLU A 17 7.92 -1.36 -40.76
C GLU A 17 6.88 -0.27 -40.44
N ASP A 18 7.25 1.01 -40.52
CA ASP A 18 6.31 2.12 -40.31
C ASP A 18 5.21 2.14 -41.39
N GLY A 19 5.55 1.84 -42.65
CA GLY A 19 4.58 1.71 -43.73
C GLY A 19 3.58 0.56 -43.55
N ALA A 20 4.03 -0.57 -42.98
CA ALA A 20 3.17 -1.72 -42.70
C ALA A 20 2.21 -1.47 -41.53
N VAL A 21 2.59 -0.64 -40.56
CA VAL A 21 1.75 -0.24 -39.42
C VAL A 21 0.64 0.71 -39.85
N ASP A 22 0.92 1.66 -40.75
CA ASP A 22 -0.10 2.57 -41.30
C ASP A 22 -1.10 1.84 -42.21
N GLU A 23 -0.66 0.84 -42.98
CA GLU A 23 -1.54 0.01 -43.82
C GLU A 23 -2.44 -0.91 -42.97
N ALA A 24 -1.93 -1.44 -41.85
CA ALA A 24 -2.72 -2.20 -40.88
C ALA A 24 -3.74 -1.33 -40.11
N LEU A 25 -3.40 -0.07 -39.80
CA LEU A 25 -4.32 0.88 -39.19
C LEU A 25 -5.43 1.34 -40.15
N ALA A 26 -5.14 1.44 -41.45
CA ALA A 26 -6.14 1.72 -42.48
C ALA A 26 -7.18 0.58 -42.61
N LEU A 27 -6.72 -0.68 -42.63
CA LEU A 27 -7.60 -1.87 -42.70
C LEU A 27 -8.52 -2.00 -41.47
N VAL A 28 -8.03 -1.67 -40.27
CA VAL A 28 -8.84 -1.70 -39.04
C VAL A 28 -9.90 -0.58 -39.00
N ASN A 29 -9.60 0.58 -39.60
CA ASN A 29 -10.55 1.68 -39.67
C ASN A 29 -11.64 1.45 -40.74
N GLU A 30 -11.32 0.79 -41.86
CA GLU A 30 -12.33 0.37 -42.84
C GLU A 30 -13.26 -0.72 -42.30
N ALA A 31 -12.73 -1.69 -41.53
CA ALA A 31 -13.55 -2.71 -40.87
C ALA A 31 -14.54 -2.12 -39.85
N ARG A 32 -14.12 -1.08 -39.10
CA ARG A 32 -15.00 -0.37 -38.14
C ARG A 32 -16.06 0.51 -38.79
N ALA A 33 -15.84 0.98 -40.02
CA ALA A 33 -16.85 1.71 -40.78
C ALA A 33 -17.93 0.80 -41.37
N ALA A 34 -17.63 -0.48 -41.60
CA ALA A 34 -18.57 -1.49 -42.09
C ALA A 34 -19.52 -2.04 -41.00
N ASP A 35 -19.05 -2.15 -39.75
CA ASP A 35 -19.85 -2.65 -38.61
C ASP A 35 -20.82 -1.61 -38.00
N GLY A 36 -20.79 -0.36 -38.48
CA GLY A 36 -21.69 0.72 -38.03
C GLY A 36 -23.09 0.71 -38.65
N ARG A 37 -23.45 -0.30 -39.45
CA ARG A 37 -24.78 -0.41 -40.08
C ARG A 37 -25.39 -1.79 -39.88
N GLY A 38 -26.04 -2.01 -38.74
CA GLY A 38 -27.03 -3.07 -38.61
C GLY A 38 -27.25 -3.59 -37.20
N ALA A 39 -28.33 -3.14 -36.55
CA ALA A 39 -29.23 -3.98 -35.75
C ALA A 39 -30.24 -3.08 -35.03
N GLY A 40 -31.37 -2.83 -35.69
CA GLY A 40 -32.59 -2.35 -35.05
C GLY A 40 -33.52 -3.52 -34.74
N GLY A 41 -34.11 -3.50 -33.55
CA GLY A 41 -35.44 -4.05 -33.27
C GLY A 41 -35.54 -5.50 -32.81
N ALA A 42 -35.93 -5.69 -31.55
CA ALA A 42 -37.02 -6.58 -31.13
C ALA A 42 -37.33 -6.33 -29.65
N GLY A 43 -38.57 -5.93 -29.36
CA GLY A 43 -39.10 -5.76 -28.00
C GLY A 43 -39.85 -6.99 -27.51
N VAL A 44 -40.13 -7.04 -26.21
CA VAL A 44 -41.17 -7.86 -25.56
C VAL A 44 -41.72 -7.09 -24.33
N PRO A 45 -43.04 -7.18 -24.01
CA PRO A 45 -43.75 -6.23 -23.15
C PRO A 45 -43.88 -6.68 -21.68
N GLY A 46 -44.39 -5.77 -20.84
CA GLY A 46 -44.47 -5.94 -19.38
C GLY A 46 -45.81 -6.37 -18.78
N ALA A 47 -45.86 -6.34 -17.45
CA ALA A 47 -47.02 -6.29 -16.54
C ALA A 47 -46.47 -5.97 -15.12
N ALA A 48 -46.83 -4.86 -14.47
CA ALA A 48 -47.92 -4.71 -13.48
C ALA A 48 -47.77 -5.65 -12.25
N GLY A 49 -47.84 -5.22 -10.99
CA GLY A 49 -48.20 -3.96 -10.35
C GLY A 49 -48.25 -4.14 -8.83
N SER A 50 -48.86 -3.16 -8.14
CA SER A 50 -49.12 -3.03 -6.69
C SER A 50 -47.95 -2.58 -5.81
N GLY A 51 -48.06 -1.60 -4.92
CA GLY A 51 -49.19 -0.76 -4.50
C GLY A 51 -48.80 0.00 -3.22
N ASP A 52 -49.20 1.27 -3.18
CA ASP A 52 -49.57 2.14 -2.04
C ASP A 52 -48.85 2.04 -0.67
N GLY A 53 -48.55 3.15 0.03
CA GLY A 53 -48.85 4.55 -0.23
C GLY A 53 -48.59 5.46 0.98
N ARG A 54 -48.65 6.78 0.70
CA ARG A 54 -49.11 7.94 1.51
C ARG A 54 -48.50 8.14 2.92
N SER A 55 -48.16 9.35 3.39
CA SER A 55 -48.71 10.69 3.21
C SER A 55 -47.69 11.73 3.75
N GLY A 56 -47.50 12.90 3.13
CA GLY A 56 -48.14 14.19 3.51
C GLY A 56 -47.20 15.00 4.43
N ARG A 57 -47.02 16.33 4.37
CA ARG A 57 -47.73 17.44 3.70
C ARG A 57 -46.95 18.75 3.96
N ALA A 58 -47.00 19.70 3.00
CA ALA A 58 -46.88 21.17 3.11
C ALA A 58 -45.57 21.81 3.64
N GLY A 59 -45.09 22.97 3.17
CA GLY A 59 -45.58 23.93 2.18
C GLY A 59 -44.85 25.28 2.31
N SER A 60 -44.97 26.11 1.27
CA SER A 60 -44.61 27.56 1.16
C SER A 60 -43.12 27.92 1.15
N GLY A 61 -42.61 28.88 0.37
CA GLY A 61 -43.22 29.83 -0.57
C GLY A 61 -42.20 30.94 -0.90
N THR A 62 -42.04 31.20 -2.21
CA THR A 62 -41.83 32.52 -2.86
C THR A 62 -40.74 33.50 -2.39
N GLY A 63 -39.92 33.99 -3.33
CA GLY A 63 -39.36 35.35 -3.26
C GLY A 63 -38.09 35.64 -4.05
N ARG A 64 -38.21 35.95 -5.35
CA ARG A 64 -37.30 36.85 -6.10
C ARG A 64 -38.11 38.11 -6.43
N PRO A 65 -37.48 39.31 -6.49
CA PRO A 65 -37.06 39.82 -7.80
C PRO A 65 -35.71 40.60 -7.78
N GLY A 66 -35.05 40.73 -8.94
CA GLY A 66 -33.93 41.68 -9.17
C GLY A 66 -34.47 43.07 -9.54
N PRO A 67 -33.85 43.82 -10.48
CA PRO A 67 -32.43 44.07 -10.80
C PRO A 67 -32.11 45.59 -10.67
N GLU A 68 -30.91 46.07 -11.06
CA GLU A 68 -30.67 47.26 -11.92
C GLU A 68 -29.21 47.78 -11.90
N ARG A 69 -28.68 47.98 -13.14
CA ARG A 69 -27.90 49.12 -13.70
C ARG A 69 -26.71 49.69 -12.89
N GLY A 70 -25.53 49.98 -13.43
CA GLY A 70 -25.04 50.14 -14.81
C GLY A 70 -23.91 51.19 -14.81
N SER A 71 -23.09 51.22 -15.87
CA SER A 71 -22.16 52.28 -16.35
C SER A 71 -20.78 51.66 -16.66
N ALA A 72 -20.41 51.39 -17.91
CA ALA A 72 -20.04 52.31 -18.99
C ALA A 72 -18.68 53.03 -18.77
N GLU A 73 -17.65 52.46 -19.41
CA GLU A 73 -16.88 53.11 -20.48
C GLU A 73 -16.03 54.36 -20.15
N ARG A 74 -14.70 54.21 -20.24
CA ARG A 74 -13.87 55.23 -20.90
C ARG A 74 -12.61 54.65 -21.55
N SER A 75 -12.64 54.68 -22.87
CA SER A 75 -11.53 54.52 -23.80
C SER A 75 -10.70 55.82 -23.87
N ARG A 76 -9.37 55.69 -24.09
CA ARG A 76 -8.46 56.59 -24.83
C ARG A 76 -7.11 55.84 -24.97
N ARG A 77 -6.81 55.20 -26.11
CA ARG A 77 -6.14 55.72 -27.33
C ARG A 77 -4.65 56.08 -27.12
N THR A 78 -3.75 55.24 -27.68
CA THR A 78 -2.84 55.48 -28.85
C THR A 78 -1.59 56.31 -28.49
N GLU A 79 -0.36 56.06 -28.92
CA GLU A 79 0.25 55.22 -29.97
C GLU A 79 1.80 55.20 -29.76
N PRO A 80 2.59 54.44 -30.57
CA PRO A 80 3.95 53.98 -30.29
C PRO A 80 5.07 54.88 -30.84
N ALA A 81 6.31 54.56 -30.47
CA ALA A 81 7.50 55.05 -31.16
C ALA A 81 8.43 53.88 -31.54
N THR A 82 8.64 53.77 -32.84
CA THR A 82 9.61 52.95 -33.57
C THR A 82 10.98 53.64 -33.66
N SER A 83 11.96 52.89 -34.21
CA SER A 83 13.20 53.37 -34.88
C SER A 83 14.43 53.51 -33.96
N THR A 84 15.64 53.04 -34.28
CA THR A 84 16.22 52.41 -35.48
C THR A 84 17.58 51.82 -35.13
N CYS A 85 17.99 50.87 -35.97
CA CYS A 85 19.30 50.24 -36.13
C CYS A 85 20.49 51.20 -36.35
N HIS A 86 21.69 50.79 -35.91
CA HIS A 86 22.92 50.85 -36.70
C HIS A 86 23.99 49.87 -36.20
N THR A 87 24.91 49.57 -37.12
CA THR A 87 25.68 48.34 -37.31
C THR A 87 27.17 48.47 -36.95
N ASP A 88 27.82 47.29 -36.83
CA ASP A 88 29.22 46.96 -37.14
C ASP A 88 30.39 47.20 -36.14
N HIS A 89 30.79 46.09 -35.48
CA HIS A 89 32.09 45.37 -35.59
C HIS A 89 33.39 45.99 -34.99
N PRO A 90 34.49 45.20 -34.80
CA PRO A 90 34.79 44.40 -33.60
C PRO A 90 36.15 44.79 -32.93
N ASP A 91 36.37 44.46 -31.65
CA ASP A 91 37.70 43.97 -31.20
C ASP A 91 37.75 43.48 -29.74
N GLN A 92 38.71 42.59 -29.50
CA GLN A 92 38.97 41.76 -28.32
C GLN A 92 39.69 42.49 -27.14
N PRO A 93 39.95 41.83 -25.99
CA PRO A 93 39.84 42.40 -24.64
C PRO A 93 41.18 42.78 -23.98
N ASP A 94 41.13 43.59 -22.91
CA ASP A 94 42.07 43.48 -21.77
C ASP A 94 41.53 44.22 -20.51
N PRO A 95 42.04 43.99 -19.29
CA PRO A 95 41.23 43.96 -18.07
C PRO A 95 41.56 45.19 -17.23
N THR A 96 40.72 45.54 -16.26
CA THR A 96 41.15 46.03 -14.94
C THR A 96 39.94 46.43 -14.10
N ARG A 97 39.71 45.62 -13.06
CA ARG A 97 39.31 45.97 -11.70
C ARG A 97 38.68 47.36 -11.49
N HIS A 98 37.41 47.38 -11.10
CA HIS A 98 36.98 48.07 -9.88
C HIS A 98 35.84 47.29 -9.23
N SER A 99 36.15 46.66 -8.11
CA SER A 99 35.24 45.94 -7.22
C SER A 99 34.41 46.92 -6.40
N ALA A 100 33.09 46.94 -6.65
CA ALA A 100 32.09 47.50 -5.74
C ALA A 100 31.65 46.41 -4.74
N PRO A 101 31.34 46.75 -3.48
CA PRO A 101 31.16 45.78 -2.41
C PRO A 101 29.88 44.97 -2.63
N SER A 102 30.03 43.65 -2.76
CA SER A 102 28.92 42.72 -2.74
C SER A 102 28.39 42.62 -1.31
N ASP A 103 27.13 43.00 -1.16
CA ASP A 103 26.33 42.81 0.04
C ASP A 103 26.25 41.30 0.34
N GLN A 104 27.09 40.84 1.28
CA GLN A 104 27.14 39.45 1.72
C GLN A 104 25.92 39.14 2.59
N ARG A 105 24.77 38.93 1.95
CA ARG A 105 23.73 38.09 2.53
C ARG A 105 24.15 36.63 2.35
N THR A 106 24.52 36.00 3.45
CA THR A 106 24.80 34.57 3.58
C THR A 106 23.55 33.74 3.27
N GLY A 107 23.31 33.49 1.99
CA GLY A 107 22.35 32.48 1.54
C GLY A 107 22.94 31.09 1.76
N SER A 108 22.57 30.43 2.86
CA SER A 108 22.74 28.98 2.99
C SER A 108 22.04 28.30 1.81
N ARG A 109 22.80 27.71 0.89
CA ARG A 109 22.21 26.88 -0.16
C ARG A 109 21.66 25.63 0.51
N HIS A 110 20.34 25.48 0.53
CA HIS A 110 19.64 24.27 0.97
C HIS A 110 20.25 23.04 0.29
N GLN A 111 20.96 22.21 1.04
CA GLN A 111 21.62 21.02 0.49
C GLN A 111 20.73 19.82 0.77
N ALA A 112 20.18 19.24 -0.30
CA ALA A 112 19.31 18.08 -0.19
C ALA A 112 20.02 16.90 0.49
N VAL A 113 19.29 16.22 1.38
CA VAL A 113 19.79 15.08 2.15
C VAL A 113 19.84 13.84 1.24
N SER A 114 20.80 12.93 1.45
CA SER A 114 20.80 11.66 0.72
C SER A 114 19.53 10.86 1.02
N TRP A 115 19.07 10.06 0.06
CA TRP A 115 17.83 9.31 0.20
C TRP A 115 17.80 8.38 1.43
N SER A 116 18.88 7.65 1.68
CA SER A 116 18.99 6.75 2.85
C SER A 116 19.04 7.53 4.18
N ALA A 117 19.73 8.67 4.22
CA ALA A 117 19.75 9.52 5.41
C ALA A 117 18.36 10.14 5.70
N ALA A 118 17.61 10.52 4.66
CA ALA A 118 16.25 11.02 4.80
C ALA A 118 15.31 9.96 5.41
N ARG A 119 15.34 8.71 4.92
CA ARG A 119 14.61 7.58 5.53
C ARG A 119 15.00 7.36 6.99
N ALA A 120 16.30 7.40 7.29
CA ALA A 120 16.79 7.23 8.66
C ALA A 120 16.34 8.37 9.60
N VAL A 121 16.32 9.63 9.13
CA VAL A 121 15.77 10.77 9.89
C VAL A 121 14.29 10.55 10.17
N ALA A 122 13.51 10.16 9.16
CA ALA A 122 12.08 9.90 9.31
C ALA A 122 11.77 8.76 10.28
N GLY A 123 12.51 7.65 10.21
CA GLY A 123 12.40 6.55 11.17
C GLY A 123 12.74 6.97 12.61
N ARG A 124 13.81 7.76 12.81
CA ARG A 124 14.14 8.32 14.14
C ARG A 124 13.06 9.24 14.67
N ALA A 125 12.49 10.10 13.82
CA ALA A 125 11.38 10.98 14.19
C ALA A 125 10.15 10.17 14.63
N GLY A 126 9.79 9.14 13.87
CA GLY A 126 8.72 8.20 14.22
C GLY A 126 8.96 7.47 15.54
N ARG A 127 10.19 6.97 15.79
CA ARG A 127 10.55 6.33 17.06
C ARG A 127 10.42 7.27 18.25
N ALA A 128 10.93 8.51 18.12
CA ALA A 128 10.83 9.51 19.19
C ALA A 128 9.36 9.87 19.50
N ALA A 129 8.51 9.94 18.47
CA ALA A 129 7.08 10.17 18.64
C ALA A 129 6.36 8.96 19.28
N ALA A 130 6.67 7.74 18.84
CA ALA A 130 6.10 6.51 19.39
C ALA A 130 6.46 6.34 20.87
N ALA A 131 7.73 6.56 21.24
CA ALA A 131 8.19 6.49 22.63
C ALA A 131 7.44 7.47 23.56
N ARG A 132 7.06 8.65 23.05
CA ARG A 132 6.26 9.62 23.79
C ARG A 132 4.81 9.22 23.94
N ARG A 133 4.23 8.59 22.90
CA ARG A 133 2.88 7.99 23.02
C ARG A 133 2.87 6.91 24.09
N GLY A 134 3.95 6.12 24.19
CA GLY A 134 4.15 5.11 25.23
C GLY A 134 2.91 4.22 25.41
N THR A 135 2.60 3.90 26.67
CA THR A 135 1.40 3.11 27.02
C THR A 135 0.09 3.86 26.72
N ALA A 136 0.11 5.19 26.55
CA ALA A 136 -1.08 5.95 26.18
C ALA A 136 -1.57 5.65 24.75
N ALA A 137 -0.76 4.99 23.91
CA ALA A 137 -1.20 4.43 22.63
C ALA A 137 -1.75 3.00 22.72
N GLU A 138 -1.59 2.30 23.84
CA GLU A 138 -2.02 0.90 23.95
C GLU A 138 -3.53 0.81 24.18
N ARG A 139 -4.20 -0.07 23.44
CA ARG A 139 -5.64 -0.28 23.55
C ARG A 139 -5.93 -1.78 23.52
N ARG A 140 -6.75 -2.22 24.49
CA ARG A 140 -7.41 -3.53 24.38
C ARG A 140 -8.49 -3.40 23.31
N VAL A 141 -8.44 -4.30 22.35
CA VAL A 141 -9.39 -4.36 21.24
C VAL A 141 -9.91 -5.78 21.10
N PRO A 142 -11.21 -5.97 20.85
CA PRO A 142 -11.75 -7.28 20.47
C PRO A 142 -11.04 -7.87 19.26
N LEU A 143 -10.94 -9.20 19.19
CA LEU A 143 -10.25 -9.90 18.10
C LEU A 143 -10.75 -9.48 16.70
N ASP A 144 -12.06 -9.29 16.52
CA ASP A 144 -12.67 -8.89 15.24
C ASP A 144 -12.28 -7.45 14.81
N ARG A 145 -11.68 -6.67 15.70
CA ARG A 145 -11.17 -5.31 15.44
C ARG A 145 -9.65 -5.20 15.48
N ALA A 146 -8.95 -6.28 15.80
CA ALA A 146 -7.49 -6.26 15.96
C ALA A 146 -6.72 -6.38 14.62
N LEU A 147 -7.37 -6.81 13.53
CA LEU A 147 -6.72 -7.04 12.23
C LEU A 147 -5.91 -5.82 11.74
N GLY A 148 -4.64 -6.06 11.42
CA GLY A 148 -3.70 -5.06 10.89
C GLY A 148 -3.18 -4.05 11.93
N LEU A 149 -3.53 -4.21 13.21
CA LEU A 149 -2.87 -3.56 14.34
C LEU A 149 -1.61 -4.34 14.73
N THR A 150 -0.84 -3.76 15.64
CA THR A 150 0.38 -4.37 16.17
C THR A 150 0.21 -4.73 17.64
N LEU A 151 0.64 -5.93 18.03
CA LEU A 151 0.65 -6.35 19.44
C LEU A 151 1.51 -5.41 20.28
N ALA A 152 0.97 -4.92 21.39
CA ALA A 152 1.71 -4.07 22.34
C ALA A 152 2.49 -4.90 23.36
N GLU A 153 2.06 -6.14 23.61
CA GLU A 153 2.71 -7.11 24.50
C GLU A 153 2.89 -8.46 23.79
N PRO A 154 3.78 -9.35 24.27
CA PRO A 154 3.89 -10.69 23.72
C PRO A 154 2.56 -11.46 23.83
N LEU A 155 2.20 -12.20 22.78
CA LEU A 155 1.09 -13.14 22.82
C LEU A 155 1.56 -14.40 23.53
N ALA A 156 0.98 -14.75 24.67
CA ALA A 156 1.31 -15.95 25.42
C ALA A 156 0.15 -16.95 25.37
N ALA A 157 0.41 -18.26 25.42
CA ALA A 157 -0.66 -19.24 25.49
C ALA A 157 -1.39 -19.16 26.85
N LEU A 158 -2.69 -18.86 26.87
CA LEU A 158 -3.46 -18.86 28.13
C LEU A 158 -3.87 -20.27 28.57
N SER A 159 -3.83 -21.22 27.63
CA SER A 159 -4.03 -22.65 27.85
C SER A 159 -3.09 -23.46 26.96
N ASP A 160 -2.89 -24.73 27.30
CA ASP A 160 -2.22 -25.68 26.42
C ASP A 160 -2.98 -25.84 25.09
N LEU A 161 -2.26 -26.05 23.99
CA LEU A 161 -2.85 -26.34 22.68
C LEU A 161 -2.36 -27.70 22.13
N PRO A 162 -3.26 -28.67 21.91
CA PRO A 162 -4.65 -28.71 22.39
C PRO A 162 -4.71 -28.73 23.94
N SER A 163 -5.83 -28.33 24.54
CA SER A 163 -5.98 -28.24 25.99
C SER A 163 -6.15 -29.59 26.69
N PHE A 164 -6.27 -30.65 25.91
CA PHE A 164 -6.38 -32.04 26.33
C PHE A 164 -6.00 -32.98 25.18
N ASP A 165 -5.74 -34.24 25.52
CA ASP A 165 -5.48 -35.28 24.52
C ASP A 165 -6.73 -35.44 23.64
N THR A 166 -6.54 -35.33 22.32
CA THR A 166 -7.64 -35.36 21.35
C THR A 166 -7.37 -36.38 20.25
N SER A 167 -8.44 -36.97 19.72
CA SER A 167 -8.34 -37.83 18.55
C SER A 167 -7.94 -37.02 17.32
N ALA A 168 -6.96 -37.51 16.57
CA ALA A 168 -6.54 -36.93 15.29
C ALA A 168 -7.45 -37.36 14.13
N MET A 169 -8.20 -38.47 14.29
CA MET A 169 -8.96 -39.16 13.25
C MET A 169 -10.31 -39.65 13.78
N ASP A 170 -11.25 -39.93 12.86
CA ASP A 170 -12.48 -40.66 13.18
C ASP A 170 -12.17 -42.16 13.27
N GLY A 171 -12.76 -42.84 14.25
CA GLY A 171 -12.47 -44.26 14.46
C GLY A 171 -12.91 -44.79 15.82
N TRP A 172 -12.06 -45.61 16.41
CA TRP A 172 -12.22 -46.15 17.75
C TRP A 172 -11.01 -45.82 18.61
N VAL A 173 -11.23 -45.18 19.75
CA VAL A 173 -10.22 -45.13 20.80
C VAL A 173 -10.24 -46.45 21.57
N VAL A 174 -9.06 -47.01 21.81
CA VAL A 174 -8.89 -48.34 22.42
C VAL A 174 -8.00 -48.25 23.66
N ALA A 175 -8.18 -49.19 24.59
CA ALA A 175 -7.30 -49.39 25.73
C ALA A 175 -6.77 -50.83 25.74
N GLY A 176 -5.45 -50.99 25.92
CA GLY A 176 -4.83 -52.30 25.95
C GLY A 176 -4.67 -52.99 24.60
N PRO A 177 -4.25 -54.26 24.59
CA PRO A 177 -4.19 -55.11 23.40
C PRO A 177 -5.58 -55.63 22.99
N GLY A 178 -5.77 -55.83 21.68
CA GLY A 178 -7.03 -56.33 21.13
C GLY A 178 -7.16 -57.87 21.11
N PRO A 179 -8.31 -58.38 20.65
CA PRO A 179 -9.49 -57.64 20.18
C PRO A 179 -10.25 -56.95 21.32
N TRP A 180 -10.94 -55.85 21.00
CA TRP A 180 -11.58 -54.99 22.01
C TRP A 180 -13.11 -55.11 21.99
N ASP A 181 -13.76 -55.02 23.15
CA ASP A 181 -15.21 -54.91 23.26
C ASP A 181 -15.66 -53.46 23.02
N VAL A 182 -16.52 -53.24 22.01
CA VAL A 182 -16.97 -51.89 21.64
C VAL A 182 -18.15 -51.45 22.50
N ARG A 183 -17.99 -50.33 23.22
CA ARG A 183 -19.07 -49.68 23.96
C ARG A 183 -20.13 -49.11 23.03
N ALA A 184 -21.39 -49.10 23.50
CA ALA A 184 -22.54 -48.71 22.69
C ALA A 184 -22.61 -47.20 22.38
N GLU A 185 -22.16 -46.35 23.31
CA GLU A 185 -22.21 -44.89 23.15
C GLU A 185 -20.85 -44.35 22.72
N GLY A 186 -20.80 -43.72 21.54
CA GLY A 186 -19.61 -43.08 21.00
C GLY A 186 -19.31 -41.72 21.62
N ILE A 187 -18.06 -41.29 21.51
CA ILE A 187 -17.57 -40.00 22.01
C ILE A 187 -17.51 -39.00 20.85
N LEU A 188 -18.18 -37.86 21.05
CA LEU A 188 -18.21 -36.76 20.08
C LEU A 188 -17.38 -35.56 20.57
N ALA A 189 -16.94 -34.72 19.64
CA ALA A 189 -16.30 -33.45 19.97
C ALA A 189 -17.27 -32.54 20.76
N GLY A 190 -16.74 -31.82 21.74
CA GLY A 190 -17.53 -30.93 22.62
C GLY A 190 -18.21 -31.61 23.81
N GLN A 191 -18.13 -32.95 23.94
CA GLN A 191 -18.50 -33.64 25.18
C GLN A 191 -17.41 -33.44 26.25
N ASP A 192 -17.81 -33.44 27.53
CA ASP A 192 -16.95 -33.10 28.67
C ASP A 192 -15.83 -34.14 28.92
N ARG A 193 -15.97 -34.97 29.96
CA ARG A 193 -15.01 -36.00 30.35
C ARG A 193 -15.65 -37.34 30.05
N PRO A 194 -15.22 -38.05 28.99
CA PRO A 194 -15.70 -39.39 28.75
C PRO A 194 -15.22 -40.32 29.87
N GLU A 195 -16.02 -41.34 30.14
CA GLU A 195 -15.68 -42.40 31.11
C GLU A 195 -14.35 -43.07 30.71
N PRO A 196 -13.44 -43.35 31.67
CA PRO A 196 -12.20 -44.07 31.39
C PRO A 196 -12.44 -45.38 30.65
N LEU A 197 -11.50 -45.78 29.80
CA LEU A 197 -11.52 -47.12 29.21
C LEU A 197 -10.76 -48.11 30.09
N SER A 198 -11.33 -49.28 30.28
CA SER A 198 -10.66 -50.44 30.86
C SER A 198 -9.90 -51.20 29.78
N ASP A 199 -8.91 -51.97 30.20
CA ASP A 199 -8.14 -52.85 29.32
C ASP A 199 -9.06 -53.78 28.50
N GLY A 200 -8.86 -53.84 27.19
CA GLY A 200 -9.68 -54.63 26.27
C GLY A 200 -10.98 -53.95 25.82
N GLU A 201 -11.20 -52.67 26.14
CA GLU A 201 -12.36 -51.91 25.64
C GLU A 201 -12.01 -51.00 24.47
N ALA A 202 -13.03 -50.69 23.66
CA ALA A 202 -12.99 -49.69 22.61
C ALA A 202 -14.26 -48.84 22.63
N VAL A 203 -14.18 -47.61 22.15
CA VAL A 203 -15.35 -46.76 21.92
C VAL A 203 -15.16 -45.94 20.66
N GLN A 204 -16.24 -45.76 19.89
CA GLN A 204 -16.19 -44.89 18.72
C GLN A 204 -15.82 -43.47 19.15
N ILE A 205 -14.94 -42.82 18.40
CA ILE A 205 -14.47 -41.47 18.70
C ILE A 205 -14.42 -40.65 17.41
N ALA A 206 -14.92 -39.43 17.49
CA ALA A 206 -14.79 -38.45 16.42
C ALA A 206 -13.47 -37.67 16.51
N THR A 207 -13.00 -37.15 15.38
CA THR A 207 -11.87 -36.23 15.28
C THR A 207 -12.12 -35.00 16.16
N GLY A 208 -11.11 -34.58 16.93
CA GLY A 208 -11.23 -33.45 17.85
C GLY A 208 -11.90 -33.78 19.19
N ALA A 209 -12.41 -35.01 19.38
CA ALA A 209 -12.99 -35.44 20.64
C ALA A 209 -11.90 -35.75 21.68
N ARG A 210 -12.23 -35.47 22.95
CA ARG A 210 -11.35 -35.77 24.08
C ARG A 210 -11.11 -37.27 24.19
N VAL A 211 -9.85 -37.65 24.25
CA VAL A 211 -9.43 -39.03 24.49
C VAL A 211 -9.70 -39.39 25.96
N PRO A 212 -10.38 -40.52 26.24
CA PRO A 212 -10.58 -41.00 27.60
C PRO A 212 -9.27 -41.32 28.31
N ARG A 213 -9.31 -41.31 29.64
CA ARG A 213 -8.19 -41.80 30.44
C ARG A 213 -7.91 -43.27 30.11
N ASP A 214 -6.62 -43.62 30.21
CA ASP A 214 -6.08 -44.96 30.04
C ASP A 214 -6.20 -45.54 28.61
N ALA A 215 -6.65 -44.73 27.65
CA ALA A 215 -6.59 -45.05 26.23
C ALA A 215 -5.13 -45.19 25.75
N THR A 216 -4.89 -46.18 24.91
CA THR A 216 -3.57 -46.50 24.37
C THR A 216 -3.39 -46.00 22.94
N ALA A 217 -4.44 -45.97 22.12
CA ALA A 217 -4.36 -45.57 20.71
C ALA A 217 -5.74 -45.22 20.13
N VAL A 218 -5.76 -44.61 18.95
CA VAL A 218 -6.93 -44.50 18.08
C VAL A 218 -6.72 -45.35 16.82
N ILE A 219 -7.68 -46.22 16.52
CA ILE A 219 -7.76 -47.02 15.29
C ILE A 219 -8.75 -46.32 14.37
N ARG A 220 -8.28 -45.90 13.19
CA ARG A 220 -9.13 -45.23 12.19
C ARG A 220 -10.29 -46.11 11.74
N SER A 221 -11.42 -45.50 11.38
CA SER A 221 -12.61 -46.23 10.91
C SER A 221 -12.29 -47.21 9.77
N GLU A 222 -11.43 -46.81 8.83
CA GLU A 222 -10.99 -47.63 7.70
C GLU A 222 -9.99 -48.74 8.07
N HIS A 223 -9.42 -48.71 9.27
CA HIS A 223 -8.43 -49.67 9.76
C HIS A 223 -8.97 -50.59 10.87
N GLY A 224 -10.28 -50.52 11.15
CA GLY A 224 -10.97 -51.35 12.12
C GLY A 224 -12.11 -52.15 11.51
N ARG A 225 -12.36 -53.34 12.05
CA ARG A 225 -13.49 -54.21 11.68
C ARG A 225 -14.13 -54.78 12.94
N THR A 226 -15.44 -54.69 13.07
CA THR A 226 -16.19 -55.41 14.10
C THR A 226 -16.58 -56.81 13.62
N ASP A 227 -16.60 -57.79 14.53
CA ASP A 227 -17.18 -59.12 14.29
C ASP A 227 -18.68 -59.17 14.63
N ASP A 228 -19.31 -60.33 14.37
CA ASP A 228 -20.75 -60.56 14.66
C ASP A 228 -21.10 -60.47 16.15
N LYS A 229 -20.09 -60.45 17.04
CA LYS A 229 -20.24 -60.31 18.49
C LYS A 229 -19.97 -58.88 18.96
N GLY A 230 -19.70 -57.95 18.05
CA GLY A 230 -19.42 -56.55 18.35
C GLY A 230 -17.99 -56.26 18.80
N ARG A 231 -17.04 -57.20 18.63
CA ARG A 231 -15.63 -56.98 19.00
C ARG A 231 -14.86 -56.35 17.85
N LEU A 232 -14.03 -55.37 18.17
CA LEU A 232 -13.17 -54.66 17.23
C LEU A 232 -11.84 -55.37 17.00
N PHE A 233 -11.45 -55.48 15.73
CA PHE A 233 -10.16 -55.96 15.27
C PHE A 233 -9.48 -54.88 14.43
N ALA A 234 -8.20 -54.63 14.70
CA ALA A 234 -7.37 -53.81 13.82
C ALA A 234 -7.02 -54.60 12.55
N LEU A 235 -6.92 -53.90 11.42
CA LEU A 235 -6.46 -54.47 10.14
C LEU A 235 -4.93 -54.47 9.99
N GLY A 236 -4.21 -53.96 10.98
CA GLY A 236 -2.74 -53.92 11.05
C GLY A 236 -2.26 -53.68 12.48
N ASP A 237 -0.96 -53.43 12.64
CA ASP A 237 -0.36 -53.15 13.94
C ASP A 237 -0.86 -51.80 14.50
N VAL A 238 -1.10 -51.76 15.82
CA VAL A 238 -1.55 -50.56 16.53
C VAL A 238 -0.43 -50.08 17.46
N GLY A 239 0.12 -48.90 17.14
CA GLY A 239 1.16 -48.28 17.97
C GLY A 239 0.59 -47.54 19.18
N HIS A 240 1.30 -47.57 20.31
CA HIS A 240 0.94 -46.72 21.46
C HIS A 240 0.99 -45.24 21.06
N GLY A 241 -0.06 -44.49 21.40
CA GLY A 241 -0.20 -43.06 21.10
C GLY A 241 -0.60 -42.77 19.66
N GLN A 242 -0.82 -43.80 18.83
CA GLN A 242 -1.22 -43.64 17.44
C GLN A 242 -2.49 -42.80 17.32
N ASP A 243 -2.46 -41.81 16.42
CA ASP A 243 -3.57 -40.91 16.11
C ASP A 243 -4.17 -40.17 17.34
N ILE A 244 -3.40 -40.07 18.45
CA ILE A 244 -3.71 -39.21 19.60
C ILE A 244 -2.82 -37.97 19.50
N ARG A 245 -3.43 -36.78 19.50
CA ARG A 245 -2.70 -35.52 19.65
C ARG A 245 -2.63 -35.21 21.14
N PRO A 246 -1.44 -35.29 21.77
CA PRO A 246 -1.32 -35.07 23.19
C PRO A 246 -1.62 -33.60 23.55
N ARG A 247 -2.12 -33.39 24.75
CA ARG A 247 -2.28 -32.07 25.35
C ARG A 247 -0.97 -31.30 25.25
N GLY A 248 -1.06 -30.05 24.79
CA GLY A 248 0.09 -29.15 24.68
C GLY A 248 1.15 -29.60 23.67
N GLN A 249 0.73 -30.31 22.62
CA GLN A 249 1.59 -30.68 21.50
C GLN A 249 2.14 -29.46 20.75
N GLU A 250 1.33 -28.41 20.60
CA GLU A 250 1.72 -27.16 19.94
C GLU A 250 2.37 -26.20 20.95
N CYS A 251 1.74 -25.98 22.10
CA CYS A 251 2.30 -25.14 23.17
C CYS A 251 1.71 -25.48 24.55
N ARG A 252 2.43 -25.09 25.60
CA ARG A 252 1.97 -25.11 26.99
C ARG A 252 1.53 -23.73 27.44
N SER A 253 0.64 -23.72 28.41
CA SER A 253 0.21 -22.50 29.09
C SER A 253 1.42 -21.69 29.57
N GLY A 254 1.47 -20.41 29.20
CA GLY A 254 2.57 -19.49 29.51
C GLY A 254 3.66 -19.40 28.44
N ASP A 255 3.69 -20.30 27.45
CA ASP A 255 4.65 -20.20 26.35
C ASP A 255 4.39 -18.93 25.53
N GLN A 256 5.46 -18.22 25.17
CA GLN A 256 5.37 -17.07 24.28
C GLN A 256 5.16 -17.55 22.84
N LEU A 257 3.99 -17.25 22.28
CA LEU A 257 3.62 -17.60 20.91
C LEU A 257 4.16 -16.59 19.90
N LEU A 258 4.04 -15.29 20.22
CA LEU A 258 4.52 -14.20 19.38
C LEU A 258 5.10 -13.06 20.23
N PRO A 259 6.12 -12.34 19.74
CA PRO A 259 6.67 -11.18 20.44
C PRO A 259 5.73 -9.97 20.35
N ALA A 260 5.91 -9.01 21.27
CA ALA A 260 5.40 -7.65 21.10
C ALA A 260 5.95 -7.06 19.79
N GLY A 261 5.17 -6.21 19.13
CA GLY A 261 5.52 -5.67 17.82
C GLY A 261 5.05 -6.53 16.64
N ALA A 262 4.57 -7.76 16.86
CA ALA A 262 4.03 -8.58 15.79
C ALA A 262 2.74 -7.97 15.18
N LEU A 263 2.63 -7.99 13.86
CA LEU A 263 1.43 -7.56 13.14
C LEU A 263 0.32 -8.60 13.34
N VAL A 264 -0.88 -8.15 13.68
CA VAL A 264 -2.06 -9.01 13.79
C VAL A 264 -2.58 -9.34 12.38
N THR A 265 -2.24 -10.52 11.89
CA THR A 265 -2.73 -11.10 10.62
C THR A 265 -3.92 -12.04 10.88
N PRO A 266 -4.63 -12.53 9.84
CA PRO A 266 -5.69 -13.52 10.02
C PRO A 266 -5.23 -14.77 10.77
N ALA A 267 -4.01 -15.25 10.52
CA ALA A 267 -3.44 -16.39 11.24
C ALA A 267 -3.17 -16.06 12.72
N VAL A 268 -2.69 -14.85 13.02
CA VAL A 268 -2.51 -14.40 14.41
C VAL A 268 -3.83 -14.32 15.16
N LEU A 269 -4.92 -13.88 14.51
CA LEU A 269 -6.26 -13.87 15.11
C LEU A 269 -6.72 -15.29 15.48
N GLY A 270 -6.53 -16.25 14.57
CA GLY A 270 -6.86 -17.66 14.83
C GLY A 270 -6.04 -18.24 15.98
N LEU A 271 -4.73 -17.97 15.99
CA LEU A 271 -3.84 -18.42 17.06
C LEU A 271 -4.20 -17.80 18.42
N ALA A 272 -4.50 -16.50 18.46
CA ALA A 272 -4.92 -15.82 19.68
C ALA A 272 -6.25 -16.38 20.21
N ALA A 273 -7.23 -16.61 19.32
CA ALA A 273 -8.49 -17.24 19.69
C ALA A 273 -8.28 -18.66 20.24
N ALA A 274 -7.47 -19.47 19.55
CA ALA A 274 -7.13 -20.82 20.00
C ALA A 274 -6.45 -20.79 21.38
N ALA A 275 -5.55 -19.85 21.60
CA ALA A 275 -4.87 -19.61 22.87
C ALA A 275 -5.77 -19.04 23.97
N GLY A 276 -7.04 -18.72 23.69
CA GLY A 276 -8.06 -18.32 24.67
C GLY A 276 -8.31 -16.82 24.82
N TYR A 277 -7.84 -15.98 23.89
CA TYR A 277 -8.08 -14.53 23.95
C TYR A 277 -9.41 -14.12 23.32
N ASP A 278 -10.13 -13.20 23.98
CA ASP A 278 -11.26 -12.45 23.38
C ASP A 278 -10.81 -11.06 22.88
N GLU A 279 -9.78 -10.50 23.52
CA GLU A 279 -9.22 -9.18 23.23
C GLU A 279 -7.69 -9.24 23.20
N LEU A 280 -7.08 -8.37 22.40
CA LEU A 280 -5.63 -8.19 22.32
C LEU A 280 -5.25 -6.77 22.78
N LEU A 281 -4.15 -6.66 23.53
CA LEU A 281 -3.51 -5.37 23.79
C LEU A 281 -2.69 -4.98 22.55
N THR A 282 -3.06 -3.88 21.91
CA THR A 282 -2.48 -3.44 20.64
C THR A 282 -2.06 -1.98 20.66
N VAL A 283 -1.16 -1.60 19.76
CA VAL A 283 -0.80 -0.20 19.51
C VAL A 283 -1.87 0.46 18.64
N ALA A 284 -2.45 1.56 19.12
CA ALA A 284 -3.43 2.33 18.38
C ALA A 284 -2.83 2.94 17.11
N ARG A 285 -3.61 2.90 16.02
CA ARG A 285 -3.23 3.48 14.72
C ARG A 285 -2.85 4.96 14.88
N PRO A 286 -1.78 5.42 14.23
CA PRO A 286 -1.50 6.85 14.16
C PRO A 286 -2.58 7.56 13.35
N ARG A 287 -3.05 8.71 13.85
CA ARG A 287 -4.05 9.55 13.20
C ARG A 287 -3.37 10.42 12.16
N VAL A 288 -3.91 10.43 10.94
CA VAL A 288 -3.36 11.16 9.79
C VAL A 288 -4.40 12.06 9.15
N GLU A 289 -4.03 13.32 8.91
CA GLU A 289 -4.80 14.25 8.09
C GLU A 289 -4.09 14.51 6.76
N VAL A 290 -4.84 14.60 5.67
CA VAL A 290 -4.32 14.87 4.32
C VAL A 290 -4.82 16.21 3.83
N PHE A 291 -3.91 17.13 3.48
CA PHE A 291 -4.23 18.43 2.87
C PHE A 291 -3.76 18.46 1.42
N ILE A 292 -4.72 18.68 0.52
CA ILE A 292 -4.47 18.76 -0.92
C ILE A 292 -4.44 20.24 -1.31
N LEU A 293 -3.29 20.69 -1.82
CA LEU A 293 -3.05 22.05 -2.30
C LEU A 293 -3.09 22.07 -3.84
N GLY A 294 -3.43 23.22 -4.41
CA GLY A 294 -3.59 23.41 -5.86
C GLY A 294 -5.00 23.87 -6.24
N ASP A 295 -5.10 25.07 -6.80
CA ASP A 295 -6.33 25.63 -7.35
C ASP A 295 -6.69 25.02 -8.71
N GLU A 296 -5.73 24.35 -9.36
CA GLU A 296 -5.90 23.69 -10.65
C GLU A 296 -6.65 22.35 -10.57
N LEU A 297 -6.98 21.87 -9.37
CA LEU A 297 -7.44 20.51 -9.15
C LEU A 297 -8.96 20.34 -9.25
N LEU A 298 -9.39 19.53 -10.21
CA LEU A 298 -10.76 19.08 -10.37
C LEU A 298 -11.05 17.86 -9.50
N THR A 299 -12.20 17.90 -8.82
CA THR A 299 -12.73 16.79 -8.01
C THR A 299 -13.66 15.86 -8.77
N GLU A 300 -14.10 16.22 -9.98
CA GLU A 300 -14.83 15.34 -10.89
C GLU A 300 -14.64 15.69 -12.38
N GLY A 301 -14.98 14.72 -13.24
CA GLY A 301 -14.97 14.88 -14.70
C GLY A 301 -13.58 14.82 -15.35
N LEU A 302 -13.54 15.23 -16.62
CA LEU A 302 -12.31 15.28 -17.42
C LEU A 302 -11.52 16.57 -17.16
N PRO A 303 -10.17 16.53 -17.28
CA PRO A 303 -9.33 17.73 -17.35
C PRO A 303 -9.79 18.69 -18.43
N ARG A 304 -9.75 19.99 -18.14
CA ARG A 304 -10.23 21.06 -19.04
C ARG A 304 -9.65 22.40 -18.64
N GLU A 305 -9.45 23.30 -19.60
CA GLU A 305 -9.18 24.73 -19.35
C GLU A 305 -8.03 24.99 -18.35
N GLY A 306 -6.93 24.22 -18.43
CA GLY A 306 -5.79 24.36 -17.51
C GLY A 306 -5.96 23.68 -16.15
N LEU A 307 -7.13 23.07 -15.90
CA LEU A 307 -7.44 22.30 -14.70
C LEU A 307 -7.20 20.80 -14.94
N ILE A 308 -6.62 20.13 -13.96
CA ILE A 308 -6.26 18.70 -13.99
C ILE A 308 -7.03 17.92 -12.93
N ARG A 309 -7.13 16.59 -13.08
CA ARG A 309 -7.83 15.74 -12.11
C ARG A 309 -6.97 15.55 -10.86
N ASP A 310 -7.56 15.74 -9.67
CA ASP A 310 -6.99 15.29 -8.41
C ASP A 310 -6.77 13.76 -8.42
N ALA A 311 -5.52 13.33 -8.56
CA ALA A 311 -5.13 11.93 -8.52
C ALA A 311 -4.63 11.49 -7.13
N LEU A 312 -4.15 12.43 -6.29
CA LEU A 312 -3.55 12.12 -4.99
C LEU A 312 -4.59 11.97 -3.89
N GLY A 313 -5.66 12.77 -3.93
CA GLY A 313 -6.77 12.70 -2.98
C GLY A 313 -7.46 11.35 -2.89
N PRO A 314 -7.79 10.66 -4.00
CA PRO A 314 -8.30 9.30 -3.93
C PRO A 314 -7.22 8.26 -3.57
N MET A 315 -5.95 8.49 -3.91
CA MET A 315 -4.86 7.52 -3.74
C MET A 315 -4.30 7.46 -2.32
N LEU A 316 -3.98 8.61 -1.73
CA LEU A 316 -3.25 8.68 -0.45
C LEU A 316 -3.99 8.05 0.73
N PRO A 317 -5.32 8.22 0.91
CA PRO A 317 -6.01 7.64 2.06
C PRO A 317 -5.93 6.11 2.11
N ALA A 318 -6.04 5.45 0.96
CA ALA A 318 -5.91 4.00 0.87
C ALA A 318 -4.49 3.53 1.23
N TRP A 319 -3.48 4.23 0.69
CA TRP A 319 -2.08 3.93 0.95
C TRP A 319 -1.72 4.09 2.43
N LEU A 320 -2.12 5.20 3.05
CA LEU A 320 -1.87 5.50 4.46
C LEU A 320 -2.52 4.45 5.38
N ARG A 321 -3.76 4.02 5.07
CA ARG A 321 -4.43 2.94 5.82
C ARG A 321 -3.69 1.62 5.72
N ALA A 322 -3.18 1.27 4.54
CA ALA A 322 -2.39 0.06 4.34
C ALA A 322 -1.05 0.13 5.11
N LEU A 323 -0.47 1.32 5.25
CA LEU A 323 0.68 1.59 6.12
C LEU A 323 0.35 1.56 7.63
N GLY A 324 -0.91 1.32 8.01
CA GLY A 324 -1.33 1.15 9.40
C GLY A 324 -1.95 2.39 10.03
N ALA A 325 -2.09 3.50 9.30
CA ALA A 325 -2.68 4.72 9.82
C ALA A 325 -4.21 4.72 9.84
N GLU A 326 -4.78 5.60 10.66
CA GLU A 326 -6.18 6.02 10.59
C GLU A 326 -6.24 7.39 9.91
N VAL A 327 -6.84 7.45 8.71
CA VAL A 327 -7.01 8.73 8.00
C VAL A 327 -8.28 9.42 8.50
N THR A 328 -8.11 10.47 9.29
CA THR A 328 -9.21 11.16 9.99
C THR A 328 -9.88 12.22 9.12
N SER A 329 -9.13 12.88 8.24
CA SER A 329 -9.69 13.82 7.28
C SER A 329 -8.87 13.97 6.01
N VAL A 330 -9.55 14.31 4.91
CA VAL A 330 -8.94 14.75 3.64
C VAL A 330 -9.53 16.12 3.31
N ARG A 331 -8.72 17.17 3.38
CA ARG A 331 -9.13 18.55 3.14
C ARG A 331 -8.49 19.08 1.87
N ARG A 332 -9.28 19.70 1.00
CA ARG A 332 -8.78 20.43 -0.18
C ARG A 332 -8.75 21.89 0.19
N LEU A 333 -7.57 22.50 0.16
CA LEU A 333 -7.36 23.86 0.65
C LEU A 333 -7.04 24.86 -0.48
N GLY A 334 -6.79 24.38 -1.69
CA GLY A 334 -6.31 25.22 -2.79
C GLY A 334 -4.97 25.87 -2.46
N ASP A 335 -4.64 26.93 -3.17
CA ASP A 335 -3.44 27.76 -2.95
C ASP A 335 -3.74 28.93 -1.98
N ASP A 336 -4.30 28.60 -0.80
CA ASP A 336 -4.58 29.57 0.27
C ASP A 336 -3.66 29.36 1.50
N PRO A 337 -2.61 30.19 1.65
CA PRO A 337 -1.70 30.13 2.80
C PRO A 337 -2.39 30.33 4.16
N LYS A 338 -3.49 31.09 4.22
CA LYS A 338 -4.22 31.32 5.47
C LYS A 338 -5.03 30.08 5.84
N ALA A 339 -5.66 29.43 4.85
CA ALA A 339 -6.37 28.17 5.06
C ALA A 339 -5.41 27.06 5.51
N LEU A 340 -4.25 26.93 4.86
CA LEU A 340 -3.22 25.96 5.25
C LEU A 340 -2.71 26.19 6.67
N LEU A 341 -2.34 27.44 7.02
CA LEU A 341 -1.89 27.78 8.37
C LEU A 341 -2.95 27.46 9.43
N LYS A 342 -4.23 27.78 9.16
CA LYS A 342 -5.33 27.48 10.07
C LYS A 342 -5.50 25.97 10.24
N ALA A 343 -5.45 25.20 9.15
CA ALA A 343 -5.58 23.75 9.17
C ALA A 343 -4.45 23.07 9.96
N VAL A 344 -3.19 23.51 9.76
CA VAL A 344 -2.03 22.99 10.49
C VAL A 344 -2.13 23.30 11.99
N ARG A 345 -2.48 24.54 12.37
CA ARG A 345 -2.62 24.92 13.79
C ARG A 345 -3.73 24.17 14.51
N ALA A 346 -4.83 23.87 13.82
CA ALA A 346 -5.99 23.20 14.39
C ALA A 346 -5.83 21.66 14.48
N SER A 347 -4.84 21.08 13.80
CA SER A 347 -4.69 19.63 13.71
C SER A 347 -4.23 18.99 15.01
N ASP A 348 -4.91 17.92 15.40
CA ASP A 348 -4.57 17.03 16.51
C ASP A 348 -4.01 15.66 16.03
N ALA A 349 -3.73 15.53 14.73
CA ALA A 349 -3.18 14.32 14.14
C ALA A 349 -1.74 14.07 14.59
N ASP A 350 -1.31 12.81 14.55
CA ASP A 350 0.11 12.45 14.76
C ASP A 350 0.96 12.84 13.54
N LEU A 351 0.36 12.76 12.34
CA LEU A 351 0.98 13.14 11.08
C LEU A 351 0.01 13.95 10.20
N ILE A 352 0.51 15.06 9.66
CA ILE A 352 -0.13 15.82 8.60
C ILE A 352 0.61 15.49 7.29
N VAL A 353 -0.14 15.17 6.23
CA VAL A 353 0.41 14.98 4.89
C VAL A 353 -0.10 16.09 3.98
N THR A 354 0.79 16.86 3.37
CA THR A 354 0.40 17.84 2.34
C THR A 354 0.80 17.35 0.96
N THR A 355 0.06 17.73 -0.08
CA THR A 355 0.44 17.49 -1.49
C THR A 355 0.57 18.81 -2.24
N GLY A 356 1.65 18.98 -2.99
CA GLY A 356 1.91 20.23 -3.70
C GLY A 356 2.48 21.31 -2.78
N GLY A 357 2.84 22.46 -3.36
CA GLY A 357 3.34 23.62 -2.63
C GLY A 357 4.64 23.42 -1.82
N THR A 358 5.44 22.40 -2.16
CA THR A 358 6.71 22.09 -1.49
C THR A 358 7.96 22.48 -2.29
N ALA A 359 7.83 22.84 -3.56
CA ALA A 359 8.95 23.25 -4.39
C ALA A 359 9.19 24.75 -4.25
N SER A 360 10.45 25.18 -4.25
CA SER A 360 10.82 26.60 -4.25
C SER A 360 10.23 27.29 -5.49
N GLY A 361 9.20 28.11 -5.28
CA GLY A 361 8.44 28.74 -6.36
C GLY A 361 7.30 29.61 -5.84
N PRO A 362 6.54 30.26 -6.72
CA PRO A 362 5.48 31.20 -6.33
C PRO A 362 4.31 30.54 -5.58
N VAL A 363 4.17 29.22 -5.71
CA VAL A 363 3.14 28.39 -5.06
C VAL A 363 3.65 27.65 -3.82
N ASP A 364 4.84 28.00 -3.32
CA ASP A 364 5.35 27.44 -2.07
C ASP A 364 4.57 28.00 -0.87
N HIS A 365 3.65 27.19 -0.35
CA HIS A 365 2.83 27.54 0.80
C HIS A 365 3.23 26.78 2.05
N VAL A 366 4.00 25.70 1.90
CA VAL A 366 4.38 24.83 3.01
C VAL A 366 5.50 25.47 3.84
N HIS A 367 6.59 25.95 3.23
CA HIS A 367 7.70 26.54 4.00
C HIS A 367 7.28 27.80 4.79
N PRO A 368 6.54 28.76 4.21
CA PRO A 368 6.05 29.91 4.98
C PRO A 368 5.10 29.51 6.10
N THR A 369 4.29 28.46 5.90
CA THR A 369 3.41 27.94 6.96
C THR A 369 4.21 27.33 8.11
N LEU A 370 5.20 26.49 7.80
CA LEU A 370 6.08 25.86 8.79
C LEU A 370 6.82 26.91 9.61
N SER A 371 7.34 27.96 8.98
CA SER A 371 7.97 29.09 9.68
C SER A 371 7.02 29.80 10.64
N ARG A 372 5.73 29.96 10.29
CA ARG A 372 4.72 30.65 11.14
C ARG A 372 4.17 29.82 12.30
N VAL A 373 4.45 28.52 12.31
CA VAL A 373 4.12 27.62 13.43
C VAL A 373 5.37 27.20 14.20
N ASP A 374 6.50 27.87 13.96
CA ASP A 374 7.79 27.58 14.57
C ASP A 374 8.19 26.10 14.45
N ALA A 375 7.86 25.48 13.31
CA ALA A 375 8.19 24.09 13.04
C ALA A 375 9.69 23.92 12.79
N GLU A 376 10.21 22.78 13.22
CA GLU A 376 11.59 22.37 12.93
C GLU A 376 11.62 21.55 11.65
N LEU A 377 12.38 22.01 10.65
CA LEU A 377 12.65 21.25 9.43
C LEU A 377 13.69 20.16 9.73
N LEU A 378 13.25 18.89 9.62
CA LEU A 378 14.11 17.72 9.81
C LEU A 378 14.73 17.25 8.50
N VAL A 379 13.97 17.35 7.41
CA VAL A 379 14.39 17.11 6.03
C VAL A 379 13.79 18.19 5.16
N ASP A 380 14.61 18.84 4.36
CA ASP A 380 14.22 19.90 3.43
C ASP A 380 14.87 19.64 2.07
N GLY A 381 14.20 18.79 1.30
CA GLY A 381 14.71 18.25 0.05
C GLY A 381 15.53 16.98 0.19
N VAL A 382 15.36 16.08 -0.77
CA VAL A 382 16.06 14.78 -0.83
C VAL A 382 16.72 14.60 -2.20
N ALA A 383 17.94 14.07 -2.22
CA ALA A 383 18.67 13.71 -3.44
C ALA A 383 18.08 12.43 -4.08
N VAL A 384 16.84 12.53 -4.55
CA VAL A 384 16.06 11.43 -5.13
C VAL A 384 15.22 11.89 -6.32
N ARG A 385 15.05 11.00 -7.30
CA ARG A 385 14.17 11.20 -8.45
C ARG A 385 13.22 10.02 -8.68
N PRO A 386 11.92 10.29 -8.92
CA PRO A 386 11.26 11.58 -8.71
C PRO A 386 11.14 11.87 -7.20
N GLY A 387 10.85 13.11 -6.80
CA GLY A 387 10.54 13.42 -5.39
C GLY A 387 11.37 14.51 -4.71
N HIS A 388 12.38 15.07 -5.37
CA HIS A 388 13.33 16.00 -4.75
C HIS A 388 12.76 17.02 -3.73
N PRO A 389 11.70 17.80 -4.01
CA PRO A 389 11.23 18.83 -3.08
C PRO A 389 10.33 18.28 -1.96
N MET A 390 10.48 17.01 -1.58
CA MET A 390 9.80 16.47 -0.40
C MET A 390 10.43 17.02 0.88
N LEU A 391 9.63 17.14 1.94
CA LEU A 391 10.11 17.62 3.24
C LEU A 391 9.46 16.87 4.40
N LEU A 392 10.14 16.89 5.54
CA LEU A 392 9.66 16.41 6.83
C LEU A 392 9.93 17.48 7.87
N ALA A 393 8.89 17.89 8.59
CA ALA A 393 8.98 18.84 9.67
C ALA A 393 8.32 18.31 10.95
N ARG A 394 8.82 18.76 12.09
CA ARG A 394 8.15 18.61 13.39
C ARG A 394 7.40 19.91 13.69
N THR A 395 6.08 19.86 13.67
CA THR A 395 5.22 21.05 13.86
C THR A 395 4.99 21.38 15.33
N LYS A 396 4.94 20.36 16.18
CA LYS A 396 4.93 20.45 17.63
C LYS A 396 5.39 19.13 18.22
N GLU A 397 5.49 19.06 19.54
CA GLU A 397 5.92 17.83 20.19
C GLU A 397 5.01 16.63 19.85
N GLY A 398 5.58 15.60 19.23
CA GLY A 398 4.84 14.38 18.84
C GLY A 398 4.10 14.47 17.49
N GLN A 399 3.94 15.64 16.89
CA GLN A 399 3.28 15.82 15.60
C GLN A 399 4.28 16.18 14.50
N HIS A 400 4.10 15.55 13.34
CA HIS A 400 4.93 15.77 12.16
C HIS A 400 4.10 16.23 10.96
N LEU A 401 4.76 16.89 10.02
CA LEU A 401 4.23 17.19 8.70
C LEU A 401 5.17 16.60 7.64
N VAL A 402 4.62 15.79 6.73
CA VAL A 402 5.31 15.34 5.52
C VAL A 402 4.75 16.11 4.33
N GLY A 403 5.59 16.89 3.68
CA GLY A 403 5.25 17.60 2.46
C GLY A 403 5.60 16.74 1.24
N LEU A 404 4.57 16.30 0.52
CA LEU A 404 4.71 15.55 -0.72
C LEU A 404 4.70 16.48 -1.93
N PRO A 405 5.54 16.22 -2.95
CA PRO A 405 5.47 16.94 -4.23
C PRO A 405 4.09 16.78 -4.90
N GLY A 406 3.69 17.75 -5.72
CA GLY A 406 2.38 17.70 -6.42
C GLY A 406 2.31 16.68 -7.56
N ASN A 407 3.45 16.32 -8.14
CA ASN A 407 3.53 15.31 -9.20
C ASN A 407 3.25 13.90 -8.63
N PRO A 408 2.32 13.10 -9.19
CA PRO A 408 1.86 11.89 -8.51
C PRO A 408 2.90 10.83 -8.15
N LEU A 409 3.81 10.46 -9.06
CA LEU A 409 4.87 9.49 -8.74
C LEU A 409 5.92 10.09 -7.80
N ALA A 410 6.16 11.40 -7.89
CA ALA A 410 7.00 12.12 -6.94
C ALA A 410 6.39 12.13 -5.53
N ALA A 411 5.06 12.22 -5.41
CA ALA A 411 4.34 12.10 -4.15
C ALA A 411 4.46 10.69 -3.56
N VAL A 412 4.32 9.64 -4.39
CA VAL A 412 4.55 8.24 -3.96
C VAL A 412 5.99 8.06 -3.47
N SER A 413 6.97 8.62 -4.18
CA SER A 413 8.36 8.64 -3.76
C SER A 413 8.53 9.31 -2.38
N GLY A 414 7.91 10.47 -2.15
CA GLY A 414 7.92 11.13 -0.84
C GLY A 414 7.22 10.33 0.25
N LEU A 415 6.11 9.66 -0.08
CA LEU A 415 5.38 8.81 0.84
C LEU A 415 6.23 7.64 1.30
N LEU A 416 6.86 6.93 0.36
CA LEU A 416 7.75 5.81 0.68
C LEU A 416 9.07 6.28 1.28
N THR A 417 9.57 7.48 0.98
CA THR A 417 10.85 7.96 1.54
C THR A 417 10.70 8.53 2.95
N LEU A 418 9.62 9.23 3.26
CA LEU A 418 9.46 9.97 4.52
C LEU A 418 8.28 9.50 5.37
N ALA A 419 7.12 9.29 4.77
CA ALA A 419 5.92 8.95 5.56
C ALA A 419 5.93 7.48 6.03
N GLU A 420 6.31 6.54 5.17
CA GLU A 420 6.38 5.10 5.48
C GLU A 420 7.25 4.80 6.70
N PRO A 421 8.55 5.16 6.75
CA PRO A 421 9.40 4.82 7.90
C PRO A 421 8.94 5.52 9.19
N LEU A 422 8.35 6.72 9.09
CA LEU A 422 7.80 7.43 10.23
C LEU A 422 6.54 6.72 10.77
N LEU A 423 5.57 6.43 9.90
CA LEU A 423 4.32 5.76 10.25
C LEU A 423 4.55 4.35 10.78
N ARG A 424 5.52 3.64 10.22
CA ARG A 424 5.89 2.30 10.67
C ARG A 424 6.23 2.28 12.16
N MET A 425 7.06 3.22 12.59
CA MET A 425 7.44 3.37 13.99
C MET A 425 6.27 3.84 14.86
N LEU A 426 5.48 4.80 14.40
CA LEU A 426 4.27 5.26 15.10
C LEU A 426 3.23 4.15 15.30
N ALA A 427 3.09 3.25 14.33
CA ALA A 427 2.18 2.11 14.37
C ALA A 427 2.76 0.92 15.16
N GLY A 428 3.94 1.05 15.75
CA GLY A 428 4.60 0.00 16.53
C GLY A 428 5.16 -1.15 15.68
N ARG A 429 5.21 -1.00 14.36
CA ARG A 429 5.69 -2.06 13.45
C ARG A 429 7.22 -2.15 13.48
N PRO A 430 7.80 -3.36 13.44
CA PRO A 430 9.25 -3.53 13.40
C PRO A 430 9.81 -2.94 12.11
N GLU A 431 11.02 -2.38 12.15
CA GLU A 431 11.70 -1.86 10.96
C GLU A 431 11.81 -2.96 9.89
N GLN A 432 11.62 -2.60 8.62
CA GLN A 432 11.75 -3.58 7.54
C GLN A 432 13.23 -3.86 7.32
N GLU A 433 13.61 -5.14 7.30
CA GLU A 433 14.92 -5.52 6.80
C GLU A 433 14.96 -5.26 5.29
N PRO A 434 15.89 -4.42 4.79
CA PRO A 434 16.07 -4.24 3.37
C PRO A 434 16.45 -5.57 2.71
N TYR A 435 15.82 -5.88 1.59
CA TYR A 435 16.21 -7.00 0.74
C TYR A 435 16.47 -6.49 -0.67
N THR A 436 17.27 -7.25 -1.42
CA THR A 436 17.64 -6.90 -2.79
C THR A 436 17.15 -7.95 -3.77
N VAL A 437 16.93 -7.52 -5.00
CA VAL A 437 16.57 -8.37 -6.14
C VAL A 437 17.48 -7.99 -7.32
N PRO A 438 17.97 -8.96 -8.11
CA PRO A 438 18.72 -8.67 -9.32
C PRO A 438 17.82 -8.00 -10.37
N LEU A 439 18.38 -7.02 -11.09
CA LEU A 439 17.67 -6.37 -12.20
C LEU A 439 17.76 -7.18 -13.50
N GLN A 440 16.63 -7.44 -14.17
CA GLN A 440 16.64 -8.09 -15.49
C GLN A 440 17.18 -7.17 -16.60
N GLY A 441 17.15 -5.85 -16.40
CA GLY A 441 17.54 -4.84 -17.39
C GLY A 441 18.30 -3.67 -16.79
N ALA A 442 19.15 -3.03 -17.60
CA ALA A 442 19.88 -1.85 -17.16
C ALA A 442 18.94 -0.65 -16.97
N VAL A 443 19.15 0.09 -15.88
CA VAL A 443 18.45 1.33 -15.58
C VAL A 443 19.43 2.49 -15.64
N HIS A 444 19.16 3.46 -16.50
CA HIS A 444 19.94 4.68 -16.57
C HIS A 444 19.81 5.48 -15.27
N GLY A 445 20.94 5.89 -14.68
CA GLY A 445 20.94 6.66 -13.44
C GLY A 445 20.84 8.16 -13.62
N HIS A 446 20.68 8.87 -12.51
CA HIS A 446 21.02 10.29 -12.43
C HIS A 446 22.47 10.42 -11.91
N PRO A 447 23.26 11.43 -12.31
CA PRO A 447 24.66 11.55 -11.86
C PRO A 447 24.84 11.63 -10.34
N HIS A 448 23.84 12.17 -9.62
CA HIS A 448 23.94 12.45 -8.18
C HIS A 448 22.77 11.93 -7.34
N ASP A 449 21.63 11.65 -7.97
CA ASP A 449 20.39 11.36 -7.23
C ASP A 449 20.11 9.86 -7.29
N THR A 450 19.61 9.32 -6.18
CA THR A 450 18.98 8.00 -6.20
C THR A 450 17.75 8.05 -7.10
N ARG A 451 17.51 7.01 -7.91
CA ARG A 451 16.27 6.86 -8.66
C ARG A 451 15.38 5.82 -7.99
N LEU A 452 14.11 6.16 -7.80
CA LEU A 452 13.08 5.17 -7.47
C LEU A 452 12.34 4.82 -8.75
N VAL A 453 12.43 3.55 -9.15
CA VAL A 453 11.90 3.08 -10.44
C VAL A 453 10.86 1.99 -10.20
N PRO A 454 9.62 2.14 -10.67
CA PRO A 454 8.62 1.08 -10.58
C PRO A 454 9.12 -0.19 -11.27
N VAL A 455 8.98 -1.32 -10.59
CA VAL A 455 9.38 -2.64 -11.09
C VAL A 455 8.25 -3.64 -10.91
N VAL A 456 8.22 -4.65 -11.78
CA VAL A 456 7.51 -5.90 -11.52
C VAL A 456 8.52 -6.99 -11.19
N VAL A 457 8.20 -7.88 -10.26
CA VAL A 457 9.03 -9.04 -9.93
C VAL A 457 8.55 -10.21 -10.80
N ARG A 458 9.50 -10.85 -11.50
CA ARG A 458 9.26 -11.99 -12.39
C ARG A 458 10.29 -13.06 -12.07
N GLY A 459 9.83 -14.16 -11.49
CA GLY A 459 10.74 -15.15 -10.91
C GLY A 459 11.59 -14.50 -9.80
N GLU A 460 12.90 -14.54 -9.98
CA GLU A 460 13.86 -13.94 -9.04
C GLU A 460 14.35 -12.56 -9.51
N ASP A 461 13.85 -12.01 -10.62
CA ASP A 461 14.34 -10.76 -11.20
C ASP A 461 13.33 -9.61 -11.05
N ALA A 462 13.86 -8.40 -10.85
CA ALA A 462 13.11 -7.16 -10.92
C ALA A 462 13.19 -6.56 -12.34
N VAL A 463 12.03 -6.32 -12.95
CA VAL A 463 11.90 -5.77 -14.31
C VAL A 463 11.46 -4.30 -14.23
N PRO A 464 12.32 -3.35 -14.62
CA PRO A 464 11.98 -1.92 -14.63
C PRO A 464 10.85 -1.60 -15.59
N LEU A 465 9.86 -0.82 -15.12
CA LEU A 465 8.77 -0.34 -15.95
C LEU A 465 9.11 0.99 -16.64
N ARG A 466 8.63 1.15 -17.88
CA ARG A 466 8.90 2.33 -18.71
C ARG A 466 8.28 3.62 -18.18
N TYR A 467 7.05 3.53 -17.65
CA TYR A 467 6.29 4.70 -17.19
C TYR A 467 6.74 5.14 -15.79
N ASN A 468 7.92 5.75 -15.72
CA ASN A 468 8.60 6.13 -14.47
C ASN A 468 8.89 7.63 -14.34
N GLY A 469 8.25 8.47 -15.17
CA GLY A 469 8.33 9.93 -15.08
C GLY A 469 7.61 10.47 -13.84
N PRO A 470 7.98 11.65 -13.33
CA PRO A 470 7.49 12.18 -12.05
C PRO A 470 5.95 12.32 -11.96
N ALA A 471 5.29 12.60 -13.08
CA ALA A 471 3.84 12.74 -13.14
C ALA A 471 3.11 11.46 -13.61
N MET A 472 3.82 10.37 -13.88
CA MET A 472 3.25 9.15 -14.47
C MET A 472 2.75 8.19 -13.39
N LEU A 473 1.47 7.79 -13.45
CA LEU A 473 0.90 6.79 -12.54
C LEU A 473 0.83 5.38 -13.15
N ARG A 474 0.95 5.24 -14.47
CA ARG A 474 0.79 3.94 -15.15
C ARG A 474 1.81 2.89 -14.69
N GLY A 475 3.05 3.30 -14.42
CA GLY A 475 4.08 2.38 -13.92
C GLY A 475 3.76 1.88 -12.53
N ILE A 476 3.57 2.78 -11.57
CA ILE A 476 3.28 2.39 -10.17
C ILE A 476 1.97 1.61 -10.02
N ALA A 477 0.96 1.87 -10.86
CA ALA A 477 -0.30 1.14 -10.85
C ALA A 477 -0.15 -0.35 -11.26
N ALA A 478 0.93 -0.70 -11.97
CA ALA A 478 1.22 -2.06 -12.42
C ALA A 478 2.44 -2.67 -11.72
N ALA A 479 3.06 -1.95 -10.79
CA ALA A 479 4.29 -2.36 -10.13
C ALA A 479 4.04 -3.25 -8.92
N ASP A 480 5.01 -4.11 -8.62
CA ASP A 480 5.09 -4.88 -7.39
C ASP A 480 5.89 -4.11 -6.31
N GLY A 481 6.78 -3.21 -6.75
CA GLY A 481 7.62 -2.38 -5.87
C GLY A 481 8.29 -1.21 -6.59
N LEU A 482 9.09 -0.43 -5.87
CA LEU A 482 10.05 0.52 -6.44
C LEU A 482 11.48 0.01 -6.19
N ALA A 483 12.24 -0.17 -7.26
CA ALA A 483 13.69 -0.41 -7.14
C ALA A 483 14.42 0.88 -6.77
N VAL A 484 15.30 0.79 -5.77
CA VAL A 484 16.20 1.84 -5.32
C VAL A 484 17.48 1.76 -6.15
N VAL A 485 17.53 2.55 -7.21
CA VAL A 485 18.66 2.58 -8.14
C VAL A 485 19.65 3.67 -7.70
N PRO A 486 20.92 3.33 -7.44
CA PRO A 486 21.90 4.29 -6.97
C PRO A 486 22.25 5.35 -8.04
N PRO A 487 22.89 6.47 -7.66
CA PRO A 487 23.46 7.41 -8.61
C PRO A 487 24.36 6.70 -9.64
N GLY A 488 24.32 7.16 -10.89
CA GLY A 488 25.00 6.53 -12.02
C GLY A 488 24.28 5.32 -12.62
N GLY A 489 23.28 4.77 -11.94
CA GLY A 489 22.39 3.73 -12.48
C GLY A 489 22.78 2.33 -12.07
N ALA A 490 22.10 1.35 -12.67
CA ALA A 490 22.32 -0.07 -12.40
C ALA A 490 22.35 -0.85 -13.71
N LYS A 491 23.27 -1.82 -13.81
CA LYS A 491 23.34 -2.76 -14.93
C LYS A 491 22.44 -3.95 -14.65
N ALA A 492 22.09 -4.72 -15.68
CA ALA A 492 21.43 -6.01 -15.51
C ALA A 492 22.27 -6.93 -14.59
N GLY A 493 21.60 -7.74 -13.78
CA GLY A 493 22.18 -8.60 -12.75
C GLY A 493 22.66 -7.89 -11.49
N ARG A 494 22.56 -6.54 -11.42
CA ARG A 494 22.90 -5.82 -10.19
C ARG A 494 21.75 -5.97 -9.19
N GLU A 495 22.09 -6.41 -7.99
CA GLU A 495 21.23 -6.36 -6.81
C GLU A 495 20.83 -4.92 -6.48
N VAL A 496 19.52 -4.68 -6.39
CA VAL A 496 18.95 -3.39 -5.97
C VAL A 496 17.95 -3.60 -4.85
N GLU A 497 17.95 -2.68 -3.88
CA GLU A 497 16.94 -2.67 -2.81
C GLU A 497 15.56 -2.45 -3.41
N ILE A 498 14.56 -3.18 -2.90
CA ILE A 498 13.16 -3.05 -3.29
C ILE A 498 12.38 -2.40 -2.14
N LEU A 499 11.63 -1.36 -2.48
CA LEU A 499 10.58 -0.82 -1.61
C LEU A 499 9.25 -1.47 -1.98
N ASP A 500 8.68 -2.20 -1.03
CA ASP A 500 7.38 -2.83 -1.20
C ASP A 500 6.25 -1.81 -1.31
N LEU A 501 5.25 -2.17 -2.11
CA LEU A 501 3.93 -1.54 -2.05
C LEU A 501 3.11 -2.20 -0.94
N PRO A 502 2.16 -1.48 -0.31
CA PRO A 502 1.51 -1.97 0.90
C PRO A 502 0.38 -2.99 0.64
N TRP A 503 0.22 -3.45 -0.59
CA TRP A 503 -0.70 -4.51 -0.97
C TRP A 503 0.08 -5.75 -1.45
N PRO A 504 -0.40 -6.96 -1.15
CA PRO A 504 0.29 -8.18 -1.54
C PRO A 504 0.37 -8.31 -3.07
N TRP A 505 1.52 -8.77 -3.56
CA TRP A 505 1.71 -9.24 -4.92
C TRP A 505 0.75 -10.42 -5.19
N ASN A 506 0.06 -10.40 -6.33
CA ASN A 506 -0.68 -11.57 -6.82
C ASN A 506 0.15 -12.27 -7.92
N PRO A 507 0.89 -13.35 -7.59
CA PRO A 507 1.59 -14.16 -8.60
C PRO A 507 0.64 -14.96 -9.50
N ALA A 508 -0.65 -15.13 -9.14
CA ALA A 508 -1.62 -15.95 -9.88
C ALA A 508 -2.18 -15.29 -11.15
N GLY A 509 -1.38 -14.45 -11.82
CA GLY A 509 -1.65 -13.97 -13.18
C GLY A 509 -0.99 -14.82 -14.26
N ASP A 510 -0.25 -15.87 -13.88
CA ASP A 510 0.60 -16.70 -14.75
C ASP A 510 0.22 -18.19 -14.71
N ASP A 511 -1.07 -18.49 -14.55
CA ASP A 511 -1.59 -19.84 -14.81
C ASP A 511 -1.65 -20.07 -16.33
N GLY A 512 -0.54 -20.50 -16.91
CA GLY A 512 -0.49 -21.42 -18.05
C GLY A 512 -1.30 -21.08 -19.31
N GLY A 513 -1.50 -19.80 -19.62
CA GLY A 513 -2.26 -19.34 -20.78
C GLY A 513 -1.41 -18.54 -21.76
N ASP A 514 -0.82 -19.24 -22.73
CA ASP A 514 -0.23 -18.72 -23.97
C ASP A 514 0.77 -17.54 -23.85
N ALA A 515 2.05 -17.89 -24.00
CA ALA A 515 3.19 -16.96 -24.11
C ALA A 515 3.18 -16.11 -25.41
N SER A 516 1.99 -15.83 -25.97
CA SER A 516 1.78 -14.98 -27.15
C SER A 516 1.16 -13.62 -26.83
N ALA A 517 0.71 -13.39 -25.59
CA ALA A 517 0.33 -12.08 -25.11
C ALA A 517 1.50 -11.41 -24.39
N GLU A 518 2.43 -10.84 -25.16
CA GLU A 518 3.20 -9.67 -24.71
C GLU A 518 2.21 -8.64 -24.15
N ARG A 519 1.97 -8.67 -22.83
CA ARG A 519 1.27 -7.59 -22.15
C ARG A 519 2.17 -6.37 -22.30
N ARG A 520 1.78 -5.46 -23.21
CA ARG A 520 2.36 -4.15 -23.58
C ARG A 520 2.72 -3.21 -22.40
N PHE A 521 3.50 -3.67 -21.43
CA PHE A 521 3.77 -2.99 -20.18
C PHE A 521 5.22 -3.15 -19.67
N THR A 522 6.07 -3.93 -20.35
CA THR A 522 7.52 -4.02 -20.09
C THR A 522 8.34 -3.09 -20.98
#